data_AF-A0A800AKI6-F1
#
_entry.id   AF-A0A800AKI6-F1
#
_cell.length_a   1.000
_cell.length_b   1.000
_cell.length_c   1.000
_cell.angle_alpha   90.00
_cell.angle_beta   90.00
_cell.angle_gamma   90.00
#
_symmetry.space_group_name_H-M   'P 1'
#
loop_
_entity.id
_entity.type
_entity.pdbx_description
1 polymer ?
#
loop_
_entity_poly.entity_id
_entity_poly.type
_entity_poly.pdbx_seq_one_letter_code
_entity_poly.pdbx_strand_id
1 'polypeptide(L)'
;MRNNTSGGTEQSTTEEYPQSQHHEVPLSTQSAGRMKSYQELVEQYGEDNANYVMEILGNWTQNYTHGLLIDFDFTRHLNLREQVREICRQHGWEYDELEGDMSLLQRLLDGDWDDEDFLVVNPGEIIRATYDERVIDVEGR
;
A
#
# COMPACT_ATOMS: atom_id res chain seq x y z
N MET A 1 38.58 -47.31 -0.76
CA MET A 1 38.42 -47.23 -2.24
C MET A 1 37.63 -48.46 -2.66
N ARG A 2 36.41 -48.44 -3.20
CA ARG A 2 35.57 -47.42 -3.82
C ARG A 2 34.09 -47.77 -3.57
N ASN A 3 33.26 -46.74 -3.66
CA ASN A 3 31.87 -46.65 -3.24
C ASN A 3 30.90 -47.44 -4.12
N ASN A 4 29.78 -47.82 -3.51
CA ASN A 4 28.63 -48.43 -4.14
C ASN A 4 27.49 -47.40 -4.29
N THR A 5 26.56 -47.73 -5.20
CA THR A 5 25.17 -47.27 -5.30
C THR A 5 24.84 -46.17 -6.34
N SER A 6 24.40 -46.68 -7.49
CA SER A 6 23.32 -46.27 -8.40
C SER A 6 22.61 -44.92 -8.27
N GLY A 7 22.39 -44.30 -9.43
CA GLY A 7 21.08 -43.80 -9.87
C GLY A 7 20.78 -42.33 -9.58
N GLY A 8 20.75 -41.52 -10.64
CA GLY A 8 20.23 -40.16 -10.60
C GLY A 8 20.26 -39.53 -11.99
N THR A 9 19.20 -39.76 -12.76
CA THR A 9 18.91 -39.01 -13.98
C THR A 9 18.66 -37.55 -13.63
N GLU A 10 19.49 -36.64 -14.13
CA GLU A 10 19.28 -35.20 -14.08
C GLU A 10 18.05 -34.85 -14.91
N GLN A 11 16.93 -34.57 -14.23
CA GLN A 11 15.80 -33.88 -14.83
C GLN A 11 15.96 -32.39 -14.52
N SER A 12 16.29 -31.63 -15.56
CA SER A 12 16.22 -30.17 -15.55
C SER A 12 14.75 -29.77 -15.45
N THR A 13 14.30 -29.38 -14.26
CA THR A 13 13.00 -28.75 -14.06
C THR A 13 13.11 -27.28 -14.42
N THR A 14 12.69 -26.93 -15.64
CA THR A 14 12.24 -25.57 -15.96
C THR A 14 11.01 -25.30 -15.10
N GLU A 15 11.14 -24.53 -14.03
CA GLU A 15 9.98 -23.98 -13.32
C GLU A 15 9.30 -22.96 -14.25
N GLU A 16 8.27 -23.44 -14.95
CA GLU A 16 7.30 -22.59 -15.63
C GLU A 16 6.51 -21.84 -14.55
N TYR A 17 6.76 -20.53 -14.43
CA TYR A 17 5.94 -19.64 -13.61
C TYR A 17 4.50 -19.71 -14.15
N PRO A 18 3.50 -20.12 -13.34
CA PRO A 18 2.13 -20.10 -13.80
C PRO A 18 1.76 -18.65 -14.08
N GLN A 19 1.33 -18.36 -15.31
CA GLN A 19 0.78 -17.05 -15.64
C GLN A 19 -0.40 -16.79 -14.71
N SER A 20 -0.18 -15.95 -13.70
CA SER A 20 -1.23 -15.47 -12.83
C SER A 20 -2.29 -14.83 -13.70
N GLN A 21 -3.50 -15.39 -13.68
CA GLN A 21 -4.68 -14.71 -14.21
C GLN A 21 -4.77 -13.39 -13.44
N HIS A 22 -4.42 -12.30 -14.11
CA HIS A 22 -4.65 -10.95 -13.60
C HIS A 22 -6.17 -10.78 -13.51
N HIS A 23 -6.75 -11.16 -12.38
CA HIS A 23 -8.04 -10.61 -11.98
C HIS A 23 -7.75 -9.14 -11.73
N GLU A 24 -8.27 -8.27 -12.58
CA GLU A 24 -8.22 -6.82 -12.37
C GLU A 24 -8.92 -6.54 -11.04
N VAL A 25 -8.13 -6.41 -9.97
CA VAL A 25 -8.64 -6.01 -8.67
C VAL A 25 -8.81 -4.49 -8.74
N PRO A 26 -10.04 -3.96 -8.71
CA PRO A 26 -10.25 -2.52 -8.76
C PRO A 26 -9.50 -1.85 -7.61
N LEU A 27 -8.83 -0.74 -7.92
CA LEU A 27 -7.93 0.02 -7.05
C LEU A 27 -8.56 0.50 -5.72
N SER A 28 -9.87 0.34 -5.54
CA SER A 28 -10.57 0.57 -4.27
C SER A 28 -10.26 -0.43 -3.17
N THR A 29 -9.56 -1.55 -3.45
CA THR A 29 -9.46 -2.68 -2.52
C THR A 29 -8.16 -2.73 -1.70
N GLN A 30 -7.10 -1.99 -2.09
CA GLN A 30 -5.80 -2.11 -1.43
C GLN A 30 -5.45 -0.95 -0.47
N SER A 31 -6.03 0.24 -0.63
CA SER A 31 -5.79 1.38 0.29
C SER A 31 -6.73 1.40 1.50
N ALA A 32 -7.87 0.73 1.45
CA ALA A 32 -8.69 0.42 2.61
C ALA A 32 -8.52 -1.06 2.93
N GLY A 33 -8.02 -1.37 4.14
CA GLY A 33 -7.85 -2.76 4.58
C GLY A 33 -9.08 -3.60 4.25
N ARG A 34 -8.86 -4.79 3.65
CA ARG A 34 -9.86 -5.75 3.15
C ARG A 34 -11.26 -5.47 3.69
N MET A 35 -12.09 -4.79 2.88
CA MET A 35 -13.49 -4.58 3.23
C MET A 35 -14.17 -5.95 3.36
N LYS A 36 -14.82 -6.19 4.50
CA LYS A 36 -15.62 -7.40 4.71
C LYS A 36 -16.78 -7.42 3.73
N SER A 37 -17.09 -8.59 3.20
CA SER A 37 -18.29 -8.79 2.39
C SER A 37 -19.54 -8.52 3.24
N TYR A 38 -20.66 -8.17 2.58
CA TYR A 38 -21.94 -7.99 3.26
C TYR A 38 -22.32 -9.21 4.10
N GLN A 39 -22.07 -10.42 3.59
CA GLN A 39 -22.38 -11.67 4.30
C GLN A 39 -21.56 -11.82 5.60
N GLU A 40 -20.27 -11.49 5.57
CA GLU A 40 -19.42 -11.46 6.78
C GLU A 40 -19.89 -10.41 7.79
N LEU A 41 -20.42 -9.27 7.33
CA LEU A 41 -20.97 -8.22 8.20
C LEU A 41 -22.30 -8.66 8.83
N VAL A 42 -23.18 -9.33 8.08
CA VAL A 42 -24.45 -9.86 8.58
C VAL A 42 -24.21 -10.93 9.65
N GLU A 43 -23.26 -11.84 9.42
CA GLU A 43 -22.92 -12.87 10.41
C GLU A 43 -22.39 -12.28 11.72
N GLN A 44 -21.64 -11.18 11.66
CA GLN A 44 -21.02 -10.58 12.83
C GLN A 44 -21.94 -9.62 13.59
N TYR A 45 -22.77 -8.86 12.88
CA TYR A 45 -23.50 -7.73 13.45
C TYR A 45 -25.02 -7.78 13.27
N GLY A 46 -25.54 -8.74 12.50
CA GLY A 46 -26.94 -8.79 12.08
C GLY A 46 -27.24 -7.89 10.88
N GLU A 47 -28.39 -8.10 10.26
CA GLU A 47 -28.78 -7.47 8.98
C GLU A 47 -28.85 -5.94 9.06
N ASP A 48 -29.52 -5.40 10.08
CA ASP A 48 -29.69 -3.95 10.25
C ASP A 48 -28.35 -3.22 10.43
N ASN A 49 -27.43 -3.79 11.22
CA ASN A 49 -26.12 -3.20 11.44
C ASN A 49 -25.20 -3.38 10.22
N ALA A 50 -25.31 -4.51 9.50
CA ALA A 50 -24.56 -4.73 8.26
C ALA A 50 -24.96 -3.71 7.18
N ASN A 51 -26.25 -3.39 7.07
CA ASN A 51 -26.76 -2.34 6.19
C ASN A 51 -26.16 -0.97 6.53
N TYR A 52 -26.14 -0.60 7.81
CA TYR A 52 -25.55 0.67 8.26
C TYR A 52 -24.04 0.74 8.00
N VAL A 53 -23.31 -0.34 8.28
CA VAL A 53 -21.86 -0.41 8.00
C VAL A 53 -21.59 -0.32 6.50
N MET A 54 -22.36 -1.02 5.66
CA MET A 54 -22.26 -0.92 4.20
C MET A 54 -22.65 0.45 3.67
N GLU A 55 -23.59 1.15 4.28
CA GLU A 55 -23.95 2.51 3.90
C GLU A 55 -22.78 3.46 4.18
N ILE A 56 -22.18 3.41 5.37
CA ILE A 56 -21.01 4.24 5.71
C ILE A 56 -19.80 3.90 4.84
N LEU A 57 -19.50 2.60 4.67
CA LEU A 57 -18.39 2.12 3.84
C LEU A 57 -18.66 2.20 2.35
N GLY A 58 -19.91 2.37 1.90
CA GLY A 58 -20.28 2.59 0.51
C GLY A 58 -20.27 4.08 0.15
N ASN A 59 -20.45 4.95 1.14
CA ASN A 59 -20.50 6.40 0.95
C ASN A 59 -19.12 7.05 0.89
N TRP A 60 -18.04 6.41 1.36
CA TRP A 60 -16.70 7.01 1.29
C TRP A 60 -16.27 7.27 -0.15
N THR A 61 -16.52 6.35 -1.09
CA THR A 61 -16.19 6.49 -2.52
C THR A 61 -17.04 7.55 -3.24
N GLN A 62 -18.23 7.88 -2.74
CA GLN A 62 -19.16 8.80 -3.42
C GLN A 62 -18.68 10.26 -3.42
N ASN A 63 -17.84 10.65 -2.46
CA ASN A 63 -17.31 12.01 -2.38
C ASN A 63 -15.96 12.18 -3.10
N TYR A 64 -15.36 11.09 -3.59
CA TYR A 64 -14.15 11.20 -4.39
C TYR A 64 -14.52 11.73 -5.76
N THR A 65 -13.77 12.72 -6.19
CA THR A 65 -13.94 13.38 -7.49
C THR A 65 -12.66 13.34 -8.31
N HIS A 66 -11.56 12.81 -7.75
CA HIS A 66 -10.23 12.83 -8.36
C HIS A 66 -9.52 11.48 -8.19
N GLY A 67 -8.77 11.08 -9.22
CA GLY A 67 -7.73 10.08 -9.14
C GLY A 67 -6.36 10.71 -9.41
N LEU A 68 -5.44 10.56 -8.47
CA LEU A 68 -4.07 11.08 -8.56
C LEU A 68 -3.10 9.91 -8.77
N LEU A 69 -2.29 9.98 -9.82
CA LEU A 69 -1.13 9.10 -9.98
C LEU A 69 0.11 9.77 -9.36
N ILE A 70 0.77 9.09 -8.44
CA ILE A 70 2.13 9.45 -8.00
C ILE A 70 3.11 8.73 -8.92
N ASP A 71 3.71 9.44 -9.88
CA ASP A 71 4.64 8.87 -10.87
C ASP A 71 6.06 8.82 -10.29
N PHE A 72 6.62 7.61 -10.27
CA PHE A 72 8.03 7.41 -9.98
C PHE A 72 8.74 6.90 -11.23
N ASP A 73 9.94 7.41 -11.49
CA ASP A 73 10.79 6.99 -12.62
C ASP A 73 10.91 5.47 -12.75
N PHE A 74 11.09 4.76 -11.63
CA PHE A 74 11.24 3.30 -11.62
C PHE A 74 9.93 2.54 -11.88
N THR A 75 8.77 3.19 -11.81
CA THR A 75 7.45 2.58 -12.06
C THR A 75 6.92 2.80 -13.47
N ARG A 76 7.55 3.67 -14.27
CA ARG A 76 7.05 4.05 -15.62
C ARG A 76 6.82 2.88 -16.57
N HIS A 77 7.61 1.81 -16.44
CA HIS A 77 7.45 0.60 -17.25
C HIS A 77 6.16 -0.18 -16.97
N LEU A 78 5.45 0.12 -15.86
CA LEU A 78 4.22 -0.54 -15.44
C LEU A 78 2.96 0.05 -16.09
N ASN A 79 3.08 1.15 -16.86
CA ASN A 79 1.97 1.74 -17.61
C ASN A 79 0.75 2.05 -16.71
N LEU A 80 1.02 2.58 -15.51
CA LEU A 80 0.00 2.87 -14.48
C LEU A 80 -0.90 4.04 -14.88
N ARG A 81 -0.38 4.98 -15.66
CA ARG A 81 -1.10 6.16 -16.17
C ARG A 81 -2.39 5.78 -16.89
N GLU A 82 -2.32 4.82 -17.79
CA GLU A 82 -3.47 4.33 -18.56
C GLU A 82 -4.50 3.65 -17.65
N GLN A 83 -4.02 2.89 -16.65
CA GLN A 83 -4.88 2.22 -15.68
C GLN A 83 -5.65 3.23 -14.82
N VAL A 84 -4.95 4.23 -14.27
CA VAL A 84 -5.59 5.27 -13.44
C VAL A 84 -6.57 6.12 -14.25
N ARG A 85 -6.22 6.47 -15.50
CA ARG A 85 -7.14 7.19 -16.41
C ARG A 85 -8.40 6.41 -16.69
N GLU A 86 -8.29 5.11 -16.93
CA GLU A 86 -9.44 4.25 -17.17
C GLU A 86 -10.36 4.19 -15.94
N ILE A 87 -9.79 4.12 -14.74
CA ILE A 87 -10.55 4.13 -13.48
C ILE A 87 -11.25 5.47 -13.27
N CYS A 88 -10.55 6.58 -13.53
CA CYS A 88 -11.14 7.91 -13.45
C CYS A 88 -12.30 8.04 -14.44
N ARG A 89 -12.15 7.55 -15.68
CA ARG A 89 -13.22 7.52 -16.68
C ARG A 89 -14.43 6.69 -16.23
N GLN A 90 -14.21 5.54 -15.62
CA GLN A 90 -15.28 4.67 -15.12
C GLN A 90 -16.08 5.32 -13.98
N HIS A 91 -15.42 6.11 -13.14
CA HIS A 91 -16.03 6.75 -11.97
C HIS A 91 -16.44 8.21 -12.21
N GLY A 92 -16.11 8.78 -13.38
CA GLY A 92 -16.30 10.20 -13.67
C GLY A 92 -15.42 11.13 -12.83
N TRP A 93 -14.25 10.65 -12.39
CA TRP A 93 -13.26 11.43 -11.65
C TRP A 93 -12.35 12.23 -12.56
N GLU A 94 -11.87 13.36 -12.07
CA GLU A 94 -10.77 14.12 -12.66
C GLU A 94 -9.46 13.36 -12.47
N TYR A 95 -8.61 13.39 -13.48
CA TYR A 95 -7.32 12.72 -13.45
C TYR A 95 -6.21 13.73 -13.25
N ASP A 96 -5.31 13.47 -12.30
CA ASP A 96 -4.15 14.29 -12.01
C ASP A 96 -2.88 13.44 -11.84
N GLU A 97 -1.72 14.07 -11.99
CA GLU A 97 -0.40 13.43 -11.88
C GLU A 97 0.53 14.26 -10.96
N LEU A 98 1.13 13.60 -9.98
CA LEU A 98 2.17 14.17 -9.11
C LEU A 98 3.47 13.39 -9.33
N GLU A 99 4.59 14.10 -9.44
CA GLU A 99 5.90 13.46 -9.39
C GLU A 99 6.18 12.99 -7.96
N GLY A 100 6.54 11.71 -7.82
CA GLY A 100 6.87 11.12 -6.54
C GLY A 100 8.29 11.50 -6.09
N ASP A 101 8.42 11.91 -4.84
CA ASP A 101 9.71 12.24 -4.23
C ASP A 101 10.18 11.13 -3.27
N MET A 102 11.38 10.59 -3.51
CA MET A 102 12.04 9.59 -2.66
C MET A 102 13.07 10.20 -1.70
N SER A 103 13.22 11.52 -1.68
CA SER A 103 14.21 12.25 -0.87
C SER A 103 14.16 11.88 0.61
N LEU A 104 12.95 11.75 1.18
CA LEU A 104 12.77 11.39 2.59
C LEU A 104 13.27 9.96 2.89
N LEU A 105 12.95 9.01 2.02
CA LEU A 105 13.41 7.62 2.17
C LEU A 105 14.92 7.52 1.95
N GLN A 106 15.47 8.28 1.01
CA GLN A 106 16.89 8.33 0.76
C GLN A 106 17.66 8.90 1.96
N ARG A 107 17.21 10.04 2.50
CA ARG A 107 17.79 10.67 3.70
C ARG A 107 17.75 9.75 4.93
N LEU A 108 16.65 9.00 5.09
CA LEU A 108 16.55 7.98 6.14
C LEU A 108 17.70 6.97 6.07
N LEU A 109 18.02 6.47 4.87
CA LEU A 109 19.05 5.44 4.66
C LEU A 109 20.47 6.01 4.68
N ASP A 110 20.65 7.22 4.15
CA ASP A 110 21.95 7.90 4.08
C ASP A 110 22.39 8.46 5.44
N GLY A 111 21.47 8.52 6.42
CA GLY A 111 21.74 9.05 7.76
C GLY A 111 21.70 10.58 7.84
N ASP A 112 21.13 11.23 6.83
CA ASP A 112 20.97 12.68 6.76
C ASP A 112 19.65 13.09 7.43
N TRP A 113 19.61 12.94 8.75
CA TRP A 113 18.41 13.18 9.56
C TRP A 113 18.37 14.64 10.04
N ASP A 114 17.90 15.54 9.17
CA ASP A 114 17.62 16.92 9.57
C ASP A 114 16.43 17.01 10.56
N ASP A 115 16.43 18.05 11.39
CA ASP A 115 15.42 18.24 12.44
C ASP A 115 14.03 18.66 11.88
N GLU A 116 13.92 19.01 10.60
CA GLU A 116 12.64 19.37 9.97
C GLU A 116 11.85 18.12 9.59
N ASP A 117 12.52 17.11 9.05
CA ASP A 117 11.89 15.90 8.52
C ASP A 117 12.03 14.67 9.44
N PHE A 118 12.94 14.70 10.42
CA PHE A 118 13.20 13.56 11.31
C PHE A 118 13.21 13.92 12.79
N LEU A 119 12.59 13.06 13.61
CA LEU A 119 12.76 13.06 15.06
C LEU A 119 13.84 12.04 15.44
N VAL A 120 15.04 12.52 15.80
CA VAL A 120 16.13 11.66 16.28
C VAL A 120 15.99 11.45 17.78
N VAL A 121 15.92 10.19 18.21
CA VAL A 121 15.79 9.81 19.63
C VAL A 121 17.07 9.12 20.10
N ASN A 122 17.81 9.78 20.97
CA ASN A 122 19.03 9.27 21.56
C ASN A 122 18.73 8.26 22.68
N PRO A 123 19.71 7.41 23.04
CA PRO A 123 19.56 6.49 24.16
C PRO A 123 19.20 7.22 25.47
N GLY A 124 18.04 6.86 26.03
CA GLY A 124 17.55 7.42 27.29
C GLY A 124 16.56 8.57 27.15
N GLU A 125 16.31 9.06 25.93
CA GLU A 125 15.22 9.99 25.63
C GLU A 125 13.89 9.25 25.48
N ILE A 126 12.79 9.97 25.71
CA ILE A 126 11.42 9.44 25.59
C ILE A 126 10.63 10.34 24.65
N ILE A 127 9.82 9.73 23.79
CA ILE A 127 8.91 10.46 22.89
C ILE A 127 7.69 10.96 23.67
N ARG A 128 7.35 12.24 23.50
CA ARG A 128 6.20 12.91 24.11
C ARG A 128 5.35 13.57 23.02
N ALA A 129 4.03 13.60 23.22
CA ALA A 129 3.13 14.42 22.41
C ALA A 129 3.23 15.91 22.80
N THR A 130 3.40 16.79 21.82
CA THR A 130 3.46 18.25 22.05
C THR A 130 2.10 18.93 22.00
N TYR A 131 1.14 18.34 21.27
CA TYR A 131 -0.16 18.94 20.97
C TYR A 131 -0.07 20.30 20.25
N ASP A 132 1.01 20.49 19.48
CA ASP A 132 1.22 21.61 18.56
C ASP A 132 1.53 21.08 17.15
N GLU A 133 1.95 21.96 16.23
CA GLU A 133 2.27 21.60 14.85
C GLU A 133 3.36 20.51 14.71
N ARG A 134 4.20 20.33 15.73
CA ARG A 134 5.24 19.30 15.74
C ARG A 134 4.69 17.90 16.01
N VAL A 135 3.49 17.81 16.59
CA VAL A 135 2.79 16.57 17.00
C VAL A 135 3.50 15.79 18.11
N ILE A 136 4.79 15.50 17.94
CA ILE A 136 5.68 14.75 18.83
C ILE A 136 7.04 15.45 18.99
N ASP A 137 7.70 15.19 20.10
CA ASP A 137 9.04 15.71 20.43
C ASP A 137 9.76 14.75 21.40
N VAL A 138 11.05 14.98 21.63
CA VAL A 138 11.84 14.25 22.63
C VAL A 138 11.87 14.98 23.96
N GLU A 139 11.75 14.24 25.05
CA GLU A 139 12.00 14.72 26.41
C GLU A 139 13.31 14.12 26.91
N GLY A 140 14.29 15.00 27.14
CA GLY A 140 15.56 14.66 27.79
C GLY A 140 15.36 14.43 29.30
N ARG A 141 16.26 13.64 29.89
CA ARG A 141 16.25 13.36 31.33
C ARG A 141 16.81 14.51 32.16
#